data_AF-A0A3P7JQQ1-F1
#
_entry.id   AF-A0A3P7JQQ1-F1
#
_cell.length_a   1.000
_cell.length_b   1.000
_cell.length_c   1.000
_cell.angle_alpha   90.00
_cell.angle_beta   90.00
_cell.angle_gamma   90.00
#
_symmetry.space_group_name_H-M   'P 1'
#
loop_
_entity.id
_entity.type
_entity.pdbx_description
1 polymer ?
#
loop_
_entity_poly.entity_id
_entity_poly.type
_entity_poly.pdbx_seq_one_letter_code
_entity_poly.pdbx_strand_id
1 'polypeptide(L)' 'MWSLKDNKKPLLEVYNLENAFKSTDCGFSPRGELVYTGTSSPGEDIPGKLMFFNAETFELVYKIEYPGKVSFLHGLLTVK' A
#
# COMPACT_ATOMS: atom_id res chain seq x y z
N MET A 1 -2.80 2.19 11.32
CA MET A 1 -4.23 2.48 11.61
C MET A 1 -4.35 3.09 13.00
N TRP A 2 -5.27 4.03 13.24
CA TRP A 2 -5.43 4.68 14.56
C TRP A 2 -6.85 4.48 15.11
N SER A 3 -6.96 4.26 16.42
CA SER A 3 -8.26 4.25 17.11
C SER A 3 -8.68 5.69 17.41
N LEU A 4 -9.95 6.01 17.17
CA LEU A 4 -10.54 7.30 17.58
C LEU A 4 -10.77 7.37 19.10
N LYS A 5 -10.86 6.21 19.78
CA LYS A 5 -11.08 6.14 21.23
C LYS A 5 -9.78 6.24 22.03
N ASP A 6 -8.70 5.67 21.51
CA ASP A 6 -7.35 5.75 22.08
C ASP A 6 -6.34 6.05 20.97
N ASN A 7 -6.07 7.33 20.78
CA ASN A 7 -5.25 7.86 19.69
C ASN A 7 -3.79 8.07 20.10
N LYS A 8 -3.35 7.50 21.23
CA LYS A 8 -1.98 7.67 21.73
C LYS A 8 -0.97 6.78 21.01
N LYS A 9 -1.43 5.67 20.44
CA LYS A 9 -0.62 4.74 19.66
C LYS A 9 -1.38 4.22 18.45
N PRO A 10 -0.68 3.90 17.35
CA PRO A 10 -1.31 3.19 16.24
C PRO A 10 -1.77 1.80 16.70
N LEU A 11 -2.89 1.34 16.15
CA LEU A 11 -3.43 0.00 16.35
C LEU A 11 -2.61 -1.06 15.62
N LEU A 12 -2.24 -0.73 14.37
CA LEU A 12 -1.56 -1.62 13.44
C LEU A 12 -0.56 -0.82 12.63
N GLU A 13 0.61 -1.42 12.43
CA GLU A 13 1.73 -0.89 11.67
C GLU A 13 2.30 -1.99 10.79
N VAL A 14 2.64 -1.65 9.55
CA VAL A 14 3.34 -2.53 8.61
C VAL A 14 4.56 -1.77 8.12
N TYR A 15 5.71 -2.44 8.17
CA TYR A 15 7.00 -1.90 7.77
C TYR A 15 7.57 -2.67 6.58
N ASN A 16 8.74 -2.25 6.08
CA ASN A 16 9.47 -2.90 4.99
C ASN A 16 8.70 -2.91 3.65
N LEU A 17 7.90 -1.88 3.40
CA LEU A 17 7.32 -1.59 2.10
C LEU A 17 8.32 -0.75 1.31
N GLU A 18 9.04 -1.38 0.38
CA GLU A 18 9.98 -0.67 -0.49
C GLU A 18 9.26 0.42 -1.28
N ASN A 19 9.78 1.64 -1.21
CA ASN A 19 9.15 2.77 -1.88
C ASN A 19 10.22 3.74 -2.38
N ALA A 20 10.36 3.79 -3.70
CA ALA A 20 11.31 4.65 -4.37
C ALA A 20 10.83 6.10 -4.50
N PHE A 21 9.53 6.31 -4.59
CA PHE A 21 8.94 7.64 -4.72
C PHE A 21 8.48 8.16 -3.35
N LYS A 22 8.72 9.45 -3.09
CA LYS A 22 8.40 10.09 -1.80
C LYS A 22 6.91 10.11 -1.44
N SER A 23 6.03 9.93 -2.42
CA SER A 23 4.59 9.97 -2.21
C SER A 23 3.96 8.72 -2.83
N THR A 24 3.29 7.97 -1.97
CA THR A 24 2.44 6.83 -2.32
C THR A 24 1.17 6.94 -1.51
N ASP A 25 0.06 6.63 -2.17
CA ASP A 25 -1.25 6.67 -1.57
C ASP A 25 -1.63 5.30 -0.98
N CYS A 26 -2.46 5.31 0.05
CA CYS A 26 -3.08 4.11 0.61
C CYS A 26 -4.59 4.31 0.77
N GLY A 27 -5.35 3.25 0.55
CA GLY A 27 -6.80 3.34 0.52
C GLY A 27 -7.48 2.11 1.11
N PHE A 28 -8.79 2.23 1.30
CA PHE A 28 -9.65 1.13 1.71
C PHE A 28 -10.49 0.66 0.52
N SER A 29 -10.71 -0.65 0.44
CA SER A 29 -11.74 -1.21 -0.43
C SER A 29 -13.12 -0.59 -0.11
N PRO A 30 -14.08 -0.59 -1.07
CA PRO A 30 -15.41 0.00 -0.86
C PRO A 30 -16.16 -0.57 0.36
N ARG A 31 -15.90 -1.84 0.71
CA ARG A 31 -16.49 -2.50 1.88
C ARG A 31 -15.67 -2.35 3.16
N GLY A 32 -14.50 -1.73 3.10
CA GLY A 32 -13.62 -1.48 4.25
C GLY A 32 -12.84 -2.68 4.77
N GLU A 33 -13.04 -3.88 4.20
CA GLU A 33 -12.44 -5.14 4.67
C GLU A 33 -10.94 -5.24 4.30
N LEU A 34 -10.53 -4.55 3.24
CA LEU A 34 -9.15 -4.52 2.76
C LEU A 34 -8.57 -3.11 2.76
N VAL A 35 -7.30 -3.00 3.12
CA VAL A 35 -6.43 -1.84 2.90
C VAL A 35 -5.50 -2.15 1.76
N TYR A 36 -5.35 -1.24 0.80
CA TYR A 36 -4.40 -1.40 -0.29
C TYR A 36 -3.38 -0.27 -0.31
N THR A 37 -2.18 -0.61 -0.75
CA THR A 37 -1.09 0.35 -0.94
C THR A 37 -0.18 -0.11 -2.07
N GLY A 38 0.43 0.85 -2.74
CA GLY A 38 1.41 0.61 -3.79
C GLY A 38 2.83 0.67 -3.26
N THR A 39 3.67 -0.29 -3.65
CA THR A 39 5.12 -0.17 -3.60
C THR A 39 5.64 0.26 -4.95
N SER A 40 6.72 1.02 -4.92
CA SER A 40 7.30 1.59 -6.13
C SER A 40 8.80 1.36 -6.16
N SER A 41 9.32 1.18 -7.37
CA SER A 41 10.74 0.97 -7.65
C SER A 41 11.27 2.07 -8.56
N PRO A 42 12.54 2.52 -8.39
CA PRO A 42 13.13 3.50 -9.28
C PRO A 42 13.65 2.87 -10.59
N GLY A 43 13.87 1.55 -10.60
CA GLY A 43 14.44 0.80 -11.71
C GLY A 43 13.42 -0.11 -12.39
N GLU A 44 13.68 -0.45 -13.65
CA GLU A 44 12.86 -1.41 -14.42
C GLU A 44 13.00 -2.85 -13.91
N ASP A 45 14.11 -3.17 -13.23
CA ASP A 45 14.43 -4.53 -12.75
C ASP A 45 13.61 -4.96 -11.52
N ILE A 46 13.11 -4.01 -10.72
CA ILE A 46 12.31 -4.32 -9.53
C ILE A 46 10.85 -3.97 -9.85
N PRO A 47 9.95 -4.97 -9.97
CA PRO A 47 8.56 -4.70 -10.28
C PRO A 47 7.88 -3.98 -9.12
N GLY A 48 7.14 -2.93 -9.43
CA GLY A 48 6.24 -2.30 -8.46
C GLY A 48 5.09 -3.25 -8.11
N LYS A 49 4.57 -3.14 -6.90
CA LYS A 49 3.55 -4.08 -6.39
C LYS A 49 2.37 -3.31 -5.85
N LEU A 50 1.16 -3.81 -6.13
CA LEU A 50 -0.04 -3.42 -5.41
C LEU A 50 -0.33 -4.48 -4.36
N MET A 51 -0.29 -4.09 -3.10
CA MET A 51 -0.44 -4.99 -1.96
C MET A 51 -1.79 -4.74 -1.30
N PHE A 52 -2.52 -5.82 -1.01
CA PHE A 52 -3.81 -5.80 -0.33
C PHE A 52 -3.67 -6.51 1.01
N PHE A 53 -3.98 -5.78 2.08
CA PHE A 53 -3.93 -6.22 3.45
C PHE A 53 -5.33 -6.34 4.02
N ASN A 54 -5.52 -7.29 4.94
CA ASN A 54 -6.71 -7.32 5.78
C ASN A 54 -6.73 -6.07 6.67
N ALA A 55 -7.85 -5.34 6.71
CA ALA A 55 -7.94 -4.09 7.47
C ALA A 55 -7.83 -4.29 9.00
N GLU A 56 -8.21 -5.45 9.52
CA GLU A 56 -8.21 -5.76 10.96
C GLU A 56 -6.89 -6.37 11.45
N THR A 57 -6.22 -7.16 10.62
CA THR A 57 -4.97 -7.85 11.01
C THR A 57 -3.72 -7.27 10.38
N PHE A 58 -3.86 -6.49 9.30
CA PHE A 58 -2.76 -6.01 8.46
C PHE A 58 -1.92 -7.15 7.83
N GLU A 59 -2.48 -8.35 7.74
CA GLU A 59 -1.89 -9.47 7.03
C GLU A 59 -2.07 -9.32 5.51
N LEU A 60 -1.03 -9.66 4.75
CA LEU A 60 -1.08 -9.62 3.28
C LEU A 60 -2.03 -10.69 2.75
N VAL A 61 -3.14 -10.26 2.17
CA VAL A 61 -4.16 -11.14 1.57
C VAL A 61 -3.81 -11.43 0.12
N TYR A 62 -3.36 -10.41 -0.61
CA TYR A 62 -3.10 -10.53 -2.04
C TYR A 62 -2.06 -9.51 -2.52
N LYS A 63 -1.36 -9.83 -3.61
CA LYS A 63 -0.47 -8.89 -4.28
C LYS A 63 -0.58 -9.02 -5.80
N ILE A 64 -0.44 -7.89 -6.49
CA ILE A 64 -0.30 -7.81 -7.94
C ILE A 64 1.07 -7.20 -8.23
N GLU A 65 1.85 -7.84 -9.09
CA GLU A 65 3.14 -7.34 -9.52
C GLU A 65 2.99 -6.73 -10.91
N TYR A 66 3.51 -5.51 -11.07
CA TYR A 66 3.48 -4.78 -12.33
C TYR A 66 4.91 -4.67 -12.87
N PRO A 67 5.16 -5.10 -14.12
CA PRO A 67 6.45 -4.86 -14.77
C PRO A 67 6.61 -3.36 -15.06
N GLY A 68 7.85 -2.85 -14.95
CA GLY A 68 8.18 -1.46 -15.26
C GLY A 68 8.03 -0.49 -14.08
N LYS A 69 7.95 0.81 -14.39
CA LYS A 69 7.92 1.87 -13.37
C LYS A 69 6.50 2.12 -12.92
N VAL A 70 6.25 1.91 -11.64
CA VAL A 70 4.90 1.95 -11.07
C VAL A 70 4.83 3.04 -10.01
N SER A 71 3.85 3.92 -10.11
CA SER A 71 3.54 4.92 -9.09
C SER A 71 2.06 4.91 -8.75
N PHE A 72 1.77 5.08 -7.46
CA PHE A 72 0.41 5.17 -6.93
C PHE A 72 0.21 6.56 -6.34
N LEU A 73 -0.49 7.42 -7.08
CA LEU A 73 -0.74 8.81 -6.69
C LEU A 73 -2.22 9.13 -6.88
N HIS A 74 -2.85 9.72 -5.87
CA HIS A 74 -4.26 10.16 -5.90
C HIS A 74 -5.24 9.03 -6.28
N GLY A 75 -5.04 7.84 -5.71
CA GLY A 75 -5.84 6.65 -6.07
C GLY A 75 -5.66 6.14 -7.51
N LEU A 76 -4.78 6.76 -8.31
CA LEU A 76 -4.47 6.31 -9.67
C LEU A 76 -3.19 5.48 -9.68
N LEU A 77 -3.29 4.27 -10.24
CA LEU A 77 -2.15 3.47 -10.61
C LEU A 77 -1.63 3.93 -11.97
N THR A 78 -0.39 4.42 -12.01
CA THR A 78 0.31 4.74 -13.25
C THR A 78 1.43 3.74 -13.46
N VAL A 79 1.40 3.05 -14.60
CA VAL A 79 2.49 2.19 -15.08
C VAL A 79 3.13 2.91 -16.27
N LYS A 80 4.43 3.16 -16.20
CA LYS A 80 5.25 3.77 -17.26
C LYS A 80 6.25 2.79 -17.83
#